data_AF-A0A0P8BCX8-F1
#
_entry.id   AF-A0A0P8BCX8-F1
#
_cell.length_a   1.000
_cell.length_b   1.000
_cell.length_c   1.000
_cell.angle_alpha   90.00
_cell.angle_beta   90.00
_cell.angle_gamma   90.00
#
_symmetry.space_group_name_H-M   'P 1'
#
loop_
_entity.id
_entity.type
_entity.pdbx_description
1 polymer ?
#
loop_
_entity_poly.entity_id
_entity_poly.type
_entity_poly.pdbx_seq_one_letter_code
_entity_poly.pdbx_strand_id
1 'polypeptide(L)'
;METSVDKTLLAFLLALYRLEGELTKVEVADLQNNVGTLLELRPDKEKAILQEVQTMLEKNSELNQLYQEAMTKVASLEGEQLSQWLPPNNRLQQQLGIQEIDRGYVPEGKATQQTNEVVNLSRMVMRRDRPEKDVKKIAELGRYWEIPPVPML
;
A
#
# COMPACT_ATOMS: atom_id res chain seq x y z
N MET A 1 11.72 17.69 -1.70
CA MET A 1 11.15 17.16 -0.44
C MET A 1 11.38 15.66 -0.43
N GLU A 2 11.83 15.09 0.69
CA GLU A 2 11.91 13.63 0.82
C GLU A 2 10.48 13.11 0.97
N THR A 3 9.99 12.36 -0.01
CA THR A 3 8.66 11.73 0.07
C THR A 3 8.73 10.61 1.09
N SER A 4 7.87 10.67 2.12
CA SER A 4 7.84 9.62 3.14
C SER A 4 7.36 8.30 2.55
N VAL A 5 7.85 7.19 3.10
CA VAL A 5 7.42 5.84 2.71
C VAL A 5 5.90 5.68 2.81
N ASP A 6 5.27 6.29 3.81
CA ASP A 6 3.82 6.24 4.01
C ASP A 6 3.05 6.92 2.88
N LYS A 7 3.49 8.11 2.43
CA LYS A 7 2.86 8.79 1.29
C LYS A 7 2.96 7.94 0.03
N THR A 8 4.14 7.39 -0.23
CA THR A 8 4.37 6.52 -1.38
C THR A 8 3.50 5.25 -1.32
N LEU A 9 3.46 4.58 -0.18
CA LEU A 9 2.67 3.37 0.00
C LEU A 9 1.16 3.64 -0.11
N LEU A 10 0.68 4.72 0.51
CA LEU A 10 -0.72 5.12 0.39
C LEU A 10 -1.07 5.48 -1.06
N ALA A 11 -0.27 6.29 -1.74
CA ALA A 11 -0.49 6.63 -3.13
C ALA A 11 -0.48 5.39 -4.03
N PHE A 12 0.40 4.43 -3.76
CA PHE A 12 0.44 3.17 -4.51
C PHE A 12 -0.82 2.31 -4.27
N LEU A 13 -1.31 2.22 -3.03
CA LEU A 13 -2.59 1.57 -2.72
C LEU A 13 -3.76 2.25 -3.43
N LEU A 14 -3.78 3.59 -3.47
CA LEU A 14 -4.80 4.35 -4.19
C LEU A 14 -4.73 4.12 -5.70
N ALA A 15 -3.53 4.01 -6.25
CA ALA A 15 -3.33 3.68 -7.66
C ALA A 15 -3.87 2.28 -7.99
N LEU A 16 -3.54 1.27 -7.19
CA LEU A 16 -4.13 -0.07 -7.31
C LEU A 16 -5.66 -0.06 -7.17
N TYR A 17 -6.20 0.79 -6.29
CA TYR A 17 -7.64 0.94 -6.10
C TYR A 17 -8.34 1.48 -7.35
N ARG A 18 -7.72 2.40 -8.08
CA ARG A 18 -8.26 2.97 -9.33
C ARG A 18 -7.91 2.18 -10.58
N LEU A 19 -6.92 1.29 -10.52
CA LEU A 19 -6.49 0.51 -11.68
C LEU A 19 -7.68 -0.28 -12.26
N GLU A 20 -8.04 -0.02 -13.51
CA GLU A 20 -9.14 -0.74 -14.17
C GLU A 20 -8.66 -2.08 -14.71
N GLY A 21 -7.43 -2.10 -15.22
CA GLY A 21 -6.72 -3.31 -15.65
C GLY A 21 -6.38 -4.26 -14.50
N GLU A 22 -6.10 -5.51 -14.87
CA GLU A 22 -5.53 -6.50 -13.95
C GLU A 22 -4.01 -6.46 -14.04
N LEU A 23 -3.32 -6.56 -12.90
CA LEU A 23 -1.89 -6.81 -12.92
C LEU A 23 -1.61 -8.17 -13.57
N THR A 24 -0.58 -8.22 -14.40
CA THR A 24 -0.07 -9.47 -14.95
C THR A 24 0.49 -10.36 -13.83
N LYS A 25 0.62 -11.66 -14.10
CA LYS A 25 1.20 -12.61 -13.14
C LYS A 25 2.63 -12.23 -12.73
N VAL A 26 3.39 -11.65 -13.65
CA VAL A 26 4.76 -11.18 -13.38
C VAL A 26 4.73 -9.97 -12.45
N GLU A 27 3.86 -8.99 -12.70
CA GLU A 27 3.72 -7.83 -11.81
C GLU A 27 3.21 -8.21 -10.43
N VAL A 28 2.26 -9.14 -10.32
CA VAL A 28 1.82 -9.68 -9.03
C VAL A 28 3.00 -10.35 -8.30
N ALA A 29 3.76 -11.20 -8.98
CA ALA A 29 4.91 -11.87 -8.39
C ALA A 29 6.01 -10.88 -7.96
N ASP A 30 6.32 -9.88 -8.79
CA ASP A 30 7.28 -8.82 -8.47
C ASP A 30 6.80 -8.03 -7.24
N LEU A 31 5.52 -7.64 -7.19
CA LEU A 31 4.96 -6.92 -6.04
C LEU A 31 5.06 -7.74 -4.73
N GLN A 32 4.72 -9.03 -4.78
CA GLN A 32 4.77 -9.92 -3.62
C GLN A 32 6.20 -10.17 -3.14
N ASN A 33 7.11 -10.49 -4.07
CA ASN A 33 8.48 -10.89 -3.74
C ASN A 33 9.39 -9.71 -3.39
N ASN A 34 9.05 -8.50 -3.84
CA ASN A 34 9.84 -7.31 -3.56
C ASN A 34 9.17 -6.47 -2.47
N VAL A 35 8.22 -5.60 -2.84
CA VAL A 35 7.62 -4.64 -1.90
C VAL A 35 6.91 -5.35 -0.74
N GLY A 36 6.08 -6.36 -1.02
CA GLY A 36 5.35 -7.12 -0.01
C GLY A 36 6.28 -7.85 0.98
N THR A 37 7.38 -8.40 0.49
CA THR A 37 8.37 -9.10 1.31
C THR A 37 9.20 -8.12 2.16
N LEU A 38 9.59 -6.97 1.59
CA LEU A 38 10.25 -5.91 2.36
C LEU A 38 9.36 -5.38 3.48
N LEU A 39 8.07 -5.13 3.21
CA LEU A 39 7.12 -4.69 4.23
C LEU A 39 6.90 -5.71 5.35
N GLU A 40 6.99 -7.01 5.06
CA GLU A 40 6.86 -8.07 6.06
C GLU A 40 8.13 -8.24 6.90
N LEU A 41 9.28 -8.36 6.23
CA LEU A 41 10.52 -8.79 6.87
C LEU A 41 11.36 -7.61 7.36
N ARG A 42 11.33 -6.47 6.64
CA ARG A 42 12.23 -5.33 6.78
C ARG A 42 11.50 -3.99 6.58
N PRO A 43 10.41 -3.70 7.32
CA PRO A 43 9.69 -2.43 7.19
C PRO A 43 10.57 -1.22 7.57
N ASP A 44 11.70 -1.44 8.26
CA ASP A 44 12.74 -0.44 8.54
C ASP A 44 13.52 0.03 7.29
N LYS A 45 13.40 -0.67 6.16
CA LYS A 45 14.14 -0.39 4.93
C LYS A 45 13.37 0.52 3.96
N GLU A 46 12.96 1.69 4.45
CA GLU A 46 12.17 2.67 3.71
C GLU A 46 12.74 2.98 2.32
N LYS A 47 14.05 3.26 2.21
CA LYS A 47 14.69 3.54 0.91
C LYS A 47 14.58 2.39 -0.08
N ALA A 48 14.68 1.14 0.39
CA ALA A 48 14.53 -0.03 -0.47
C ALA A 48 13.06 -0.21 -0.90
N ILE A 49 12.12 -0.01 0.03
CA ILE A 49 10.67 -0.04 -0.28
C ILE A 49 10.33 0.99 -1.36
N LEU A 50 10.80 2.23 -1.21
CA LEU A 50 10.60 3.30 -2.19
C LEU A 50 11.17 2.94 -3.57
N GLN A 51 12.38 2.36 -3.61
CA GLN A 51 13.01 1.94 -4.86
C GLN A 51 12.22 0.83 -5.56
N GLU A 52 11.76 -0.19 -4.82
CA GLU A 52 10.98 -1.28 -5.40
C GLU A 52 9.61 -0.82 -5.90
N VAL A 53 8.95 0.09 -5.18
CA VAL A 53 7.72 0.73 -5.66
C VAL A 53 7.99 1.49 -6.97
N GLN A 54 9.07 2.28 -7.03
CA GLN A 54 9.43 3.02 -8.24
C GLN A 54 9.72 2.09 -9.42
N THR A 55 10.45 0.99 -9.22
CA THR A 55 10.70 -0.02 -10.25
C THR A 55 9.42 -0.67 -10.76
N MET A 56 8.43 -0.91 -9.90
CA MET A 56 7.11 -1.40 -10.31
C MET A 56 6.37 -0.39 -11.19
N LEU A 57 6.39 0.88 -10.80
CA LEU A 57 5.73 1.96 -11.55
C LEU A 57 6.38 2.16 -12.94
N GLU A 58 7.69 2.01 -13.06
CA GLU A 58 8.38 2.10 -14.36
C GLU A 58 7.97 1.02 -15.36
N LYS A 59 7.52 -0.14 -14.87
CA LYS A 59 7.07 -1.26 -15.71
C LYS A 59 5.60 -1.16 -16.13
N ASN A 60 4.79 -0.37 -15.43
CA ASN A 60 3.35 -0.25 -15.67
C ASN A 60 2.92 1.22 -15.78
N SER A 61 2.73 1.70 -17.01
CA SER A 61 2.44 3.11 -17.28
C SER A 61 1.08 3.57 -16.73
N GLU A 62 0.05 2.73 -16.75
CA GLU A 62 -1.27 3.06 -16.21
C GLU A 62 -1.19 3.21 -14.69
N LEU A 63 -0.56 2.25 -14.02
CA LEU A 63 -0.34 2.30 -12.57
C LEU A 63 0.51 3.51 -12.18
N ASN A 64 1.55 3.84 -12.96
CA ASN A 64 2.36 5.04 -12.73
C ASN A 64 1.53 6.32 -12.86
N GLN A 65 0.71 6.46 -13.90
CA GLN A 65 -0.15 7.63 -14.06
C GLN A 65 -1.10 7.80 -12.87
N LEU A 66 -1.76 6.72 -12.47
CA LEU A 66 -2.65 6.72 -11.30
C LEU A 66 -1.91 7.02 -10.00
N TYR A 67 -0.68 6.53 -9.85
CA TYR A 67 0.18 6.84 -8.71
C TYR A 67 0.55 8.33 -8.66
N GLN A 68 0.96 8.93 -9.78
CA GLN A 68 1.28 10.36 -9.82
C GLN A 68 0.05 11.20 -9.47
N GLU A 69 -1.14 10.81 -9.95
CA GLU A 69 -2.38 11.47 -9.57
C GLU A 69 -2.67 11.31 -8.07
N ALA A 70 -2.57 10.08 -7.55
CA ALA A 70 -2.76 9.79 -6.12
C ALA A 70 -1.77 10.57 -5.24
N MET A 71 -0.52 10.75 -5.70
CA MET A 71 0.47 11.58 -5.03
C MET A 71 0.00 13.03 -4.87
N THR A 72 -0.67 13.61 -5.87
CA THR A 72 -1.27 14.96 -5.73
C THR A 72 -2.38 15.02 -4.67
N LYS A 73 -3.07 13.90 -4.42
CA LYS A 73 -4.12 13.79 -3.39
C LYS A 73 -3.52 13.73 -1.99
N VAL A 74 -2.45 12.96 -1.82
CA VAL A 74 -1.84 12.73 -0.49
C VAL A 74 -0.73 13.71 -0.15
N ALA A 75 -0.31 14.56 -1.10
CA ALA A 75 0.80 15.49 -0.93
C ALA A 75 0.67 16.40 0.30
N SER A 76 -0.55 16.89 0.58
CA SER A 76 -0.85 17.80 1.69
C SER A 76 -1.14 17.10 3.02
N LEU A 77 -1.24 15.77 3.05
CA LEU A 77 -1.53 15.02 4.26
C LEU A 77 -0.24 14.82 5.07
N GLU A 78 -0.30 15.05 6.37
CA GLU A 78 0.84 14.85 7.26
C GLU A 78 0.50 13.93 8.43
N GLY A 79 1.47 13.11 8.85
CA GLY A 79 1.36 12.24 10.02
C GLY A 79 0.08 11.39 10.04
N GLU A 80 -0.71 11.53 11.10
CA GLU A 80 -1.96 10.78 11.33
C GLU A 80 -3.01 11.01 10.23
N GLN A 81 -2.94 12.11 9.47
CA GLN A 81 -3.86 12.36 8.35
C GLN A 81 -3.69 11.34 7.22
N LEU A 82 -2.54 10.68 7.11
CA LEU A 82 -2.32 9.62 6.13
C LEU A 82 -3.16 8.39 6.44
N SER A 83 -3.48 8.13 7.72
CA SER A 83 -4.28 6.96 8.12
C SER A 83 -5.66 7.29 8.67
N GLN A 84 -6.03 8.56 8.78
CA GLN A 84 -7.30 9.02 9.38
C GLN A 84 -8.57 8.37 8.82
N TRP A 85 -8.56 7.90 7.57
CA TRP A 85 -9.70 7.24 6.94
C TRP A 85 -9.52 5.73 6.79
N LEU A 86 -8.35 5.19 7.14
CA LEU A 86 -8.14 3.75 7.09
C LEU A 86 -8.98 3.06 8.17
N PRO A 87 -9.67 1.95 7.84
CA PRO A 87 -10.34 1.14 8.85
C PRO A 87 -9.35 0.55 9.85
N PRO A 88 -9.78 0.24 11.07
CA PRO A 88 -8.95 -0.50 12.03
C PRO A 88 -8.58 -1.88 11.49
N ASN A 89 -7.44 -2.41 11.94
CA ASN A 89 -6.85 -3.67 11.42
C ASN A 89 -7.82 -4.87 11.42
N ASN A 90 -8.65 -5.03 12.46
CA ASN A 90 -9.63 -6.11 12.53
C ASN A 90 -10.67 -6.04 11.39
N ARG A 91 -11.11 -4.82 11.05
CA ARG A 91 -12.06 -4.57 9.95
C ARG A 91 -11.38 -4.77 8.60
N LEU A 92 -10.11 -4.36 8.45
CA LEU A 92 -9.32 -4.63 7.26
C LEU A 92 -9.15 -6.14 7.02
N GLN A 93 -8.80 -6.91 8.06
CA GLN A 93 -8.69 -8.37 7.96
C GLN A 93 -10.02 -9.00 7.52
N GLN A 94 -11.14 -8.56 8.11
CA GLN A 94 -12.47 -9.02 7.71
C GLN A 94 -12.79 -8.68 6.25
N GLN A 95 -12.55 -7.44 5.81
CA GLN A 95 -12.78 -7.00 4.42
C GLN A 95 -11.93 -7.79 3.42
N LEU A 96 -10.70 -8.14 3.81
CA LEU A 96 -9.77 -8.91 2.99
C LEU A 96 -9.98 -10.44 3.10
N GLY A 97 -10.92 -10.89 3.94
CA GLY A 97 -11.17 -12.31 4.18
C GLY A 97 -9.97 -13.05 4.79
N ILE A 98 -9.15 -12.34 5.56
CA ILE A 98 -8.03 -12.91 6.31
C ILE A 98 -8.61 -13.53 7.58
N GLN A 99 -8.67 -14.87 7.64
CA GLN A 99 -9.04 -15.57 8.87
C GLN A 99 -7.86 -15.52 9.84
N GLU A 100 -8.12 -15.30 11.13
CA GLU A 100 -7.09 -15.35 12.19
C GLU A 100 -6.52 -16.78 12.41
N ILE A 101 -7.02 -17.79 11.69
CA ILE A 101 -6.81 -19.20 11.96
C ILE A 101 -5.92 -19.83 10.87
N ASP A 102 -4.60 -19.62 11.00
CA ASP A 102 -3.48 -20.53 10.66
C ASP A 102 -2.17 -19.74 10.50
N ARG A 103 -1.71 -19.10 11.58
CA ARG A 103 -0.29 -18.75 11.72
C ARG A 103 0.33 -19.62 12.79
N GLY A 104 0.40 -20.91 12.53
CA GLY A 104 1.58 -21.66 12.94
C GLY A 104 2.78 -20.96 12.32
N TYR A 105 3.67 -20.43 13.17
CA TYR A 105 4.75 -19.48 12.84
C TYR A 105 4.36 -17.99 12.86
N VAL A 106 4.16 -17.47 14.07
CA VAL A 106 4.66 -16.13 14.41
C VAL A 106 6.16 -16.34 14.65
N PRO A 107 7.09 -15.83 13.82
CA PRO A 107 8.44 -15.65 14.32
C PRO A 107 8.27 -14.81 15.58
N GLU A 108 8.75 -15.29 16.73
CA GLU A 108 8.95 -14.48 17.93
C GLU A 108 10.06 -13.43 17.64
N GLY A 109 9.82 -12.60 16.64
CA GLY A 109 10.60 -11.46 16.24
C GLY A 109 9.80 -10.24 16.65
N LYS A 110 9.85 -9.96 17.96
CA LYS A 110 9.47 -8.70 18.61
C LYS A 110 8.27 -7.95 18.03
N ALA A 111 7.20 -7.86 18.80
CA ALA A 111 6.18 -6.82 18.72
C ALA A 111 6.76 -5.40 19.01
N THR A 112 7.84 -4.98 18.35
CA THR A 112 8.59 -3.74 18.67
C THR A 112 8.84 -2.81 17.49
N GLN A 113 8.09 -2.92 16.41
CA GLN A 113 7.95 -1.79 15.49
C GLN A 113 6.46 -1.49 15.42
N GLN A 114 6.06 -0.34 15.98
CA GLN A 114 4.77 0.26 15.69
C GLN A 114 4.76 0.58 14.20
N THR A 115 4.47 -0.42 13.35
CA THR A 115 4.21 -0.17 11.94
C THR A 115 2.91 0.59 11.87
N ASN A 116 2.94 1.77 11.24
CA ASN A 116 1.75 2.58 11.07
C ASN A 116 0.71 1.86 10.20
N GLU A 117 -0.52 2.36 10.24
CA GLU A 117 -1.67 1.73 9.59
C GLU A 117 -1.51 1.62 8.06
N VAL A 118 -0.81 2.57 7.43
CA VAL A 118 -0.53 2.54 5.99
C VAL A 118 0.39 1.38 5.63
N VAL A 119 1.48 1.19 6.38
CA VAL A 119 2.42 0.07 6.20
C VAL A 119 1.71 -1.26 6.43
N ASN A 120 0.87 -1.36 7.47
CA ASN A 120 0.12 -2.58 7.78
C ASN A 120 -0.85 -2.94 6.66
N LEU A 121 -1.61 -1.97 6.15
CA LEU A 121 -2.51 -2.18 5.03
C LEU A 121 -1.74 -2.60 3.76
N SER A 122 -0.65 -1.90 3.45
CA SER A 122 0.22 -2.19 2.31
C SER A 122 0.71 -3.64 2.34
N ARG A 123 1.20 -4.09 3.50
CA ARG A 123 1.61 -5.48 3.71
C ARG A 123 0.47 -6.47 3.46
N MET A 124 -0.74 -6.18 3.95
CA MET A 124 -1.91 -7.06 3.77
C MET A 124 -2.37 -7.17 2.31
N VAL A 125 -2.26 -6.09 1.52
CA VAL A 125 -2.70 -6.04 0.12
C VAL A 125 -1.63 -6.57 -0.83
N MET A 126 -0.38 -6.14 -0.69
CA MET A 126 0.69 -6.42 -1.67
C MET A 126 1.11 -7.89 -1.71
N ARG A 127 0.77 -8.67 -0.68
CA ARG A 127 1.04 -10.11 -0.60
C ARG A 127 -0.07 -10.99 -1.17
N ARG A 128 -1.11 -10.39 -1.75
CA ARG A 128 -2.29 -11.11 -2.24
C ARG A 128 -2.10 -11.52 -3.69
N ASP A 129 -2.81 -12.56 -4.11
CA ASP A 129 -2.77 -13.04 -5.51
C ASP A 129 -3.45 -12.08 -6.49
N ARG A 130 -4.29 -11.19 -5.96
CA ARG A 130 -5.07 -10.19 -6.71
C ARG A 130 -5.10 -8.85 -5.99
N PRO A 131 -3.94 -8.20 -5.80
CA PRO A 131 -3.82 -6.99 -4.99
C PRO A 131 -4.75 -5.86 -5.49
N GLU A 132 -4.92 -5.73 -6.80
CA GLU A 132 -5.80 -4.77 -7.46
C GLU A 132 -7.29 -5.00 -7.18
N LYS A 133 -7.70 -6.24 -6.94
CA LYS A 133 -9.09 -6.57 -6.56
C LYS A 133 -9.31 -6.51 -5.06
N ASP A 134 -8.31 -6.92 -4.29
CA ASP A 134 -8.41 -6.94 -2.84
C ASP A 134 -8.41 -5.53 -2.25
N VAL A 135 -7.60 -4.62 -2.79
CA VAL A 135 -7.59 -3.21 -2.34
C VAL A 135 -8.95 -2.53 -2.56
N LYS A 136 -9.69 -2.89 -3.61
CA LYS A 136 -11.04 -2.35 -3.92
C LYS A 136 -12.09 -2.74 -2.88
N LYS A 137 -11.84 -3.74 -2.04
CA LYS A 137 -12.74 -4.12 -0.93
C LYS A 137 -12.72 -3.10 0.21
N ILE A 138 -11.74 -2.19 0.20
CA ILE A 138 -11.55 -1.15 1.22
C ILE A 138 -12.13 0.15 0.66
N ALA A 139 -13.46 0.27 0.75
CA ALA A 139 -14.21 1.40 0.18
C ALA A 139 -13.74 2.76 0.73
N GLU A 140 -13.20 2.78 1.94
CA GLU A 140 -12.66 3.98 2.59
C GLU A 140 -11.50 4.62 1.82
N LEU A 141 -10.75 3.86 1.00
CA LEU A 141 -9.72 4.41 0.13
C LEU A 141 -10.31 5.37 -0.93
N GLY A 142 -11.58 5.21 -1.27
CA GLY A 142 -12.31 6.15 -2.14
C GLY A 142 -12.31 7.59 -1.61
N ARG A 143 -12.27 7.79 -0.29
CA ARG A 143 -12.30 9.13 0.33
C ARG A 143 -11.07 9.96 0.00
N TYR A 144 -9.92 9.33 -0.15
CA TYR A 144 -8.68 10.04 -0.52
C TYR A 144 -8.77 10.63 -1.94
N TRP A 145 -9.58 10.05 -2.81
CA TRP A 145 -9.80 10.58 -4.16
C TRP A 145 -10.68 11.83 -4.19
N GLU A 146 -11.45 12.08 -3.13
CA GLU A 146 -12.28 13.28 -2.97
C GLU A 146 -11.46 14.49 -2.51
N ILE A 147 -10.21 14.30 -2.08
CA ILE A 147 -9.31 15.39 -1.71
C ILE A 147 -9.00 16.25 -2.94
N PRO A 148 -9.05 17.59 -2.83
CA PRO A 148 -8.56 18.48 -3.88
C PRO A 148 -7.08 18.21 -4.19
N PRO A 149 -6.69 18.04 -5.46
CA PRO A 149 -5.29 17.78 -5.80
C PRO A 149 -4.42 18.99 -5.47
N VAL A 150 -3.24 18.75 -4.92
CA VAL A 150 -2.21 19.77 -4.70
C VAL A 150 -1.10 19.59 -5.73
N PRO A 151 -0.69 20.64 -6.46
CA PRO A 151 0.42 20.55 -7.40
C PRO A 151 1.69 20.08 -6.70
N MET A 152 2.37 19.06 -7.26
CA MET A 152 3.70 18.70 -6.82
C MET A 152 4.69 19.75 -7.39
N LEU A 153 5.34 20.49 -6.49
CA LEU A 153 6.34 21.52 -6.79
C LEU A 153 7.73 20.91 -7.03
#